data_AF-A0A2R6JMN9-F1
#
_entry.id   AF-A0A2R6JMN9-F1
#
_cell.length_a   1.000
_cell.length_b   1.000
_cell.length_c   1.000
_cell.angle_alpha   90.00
_cell.angle_beta   90.00
_cell.angle_gamma   90.00
#
_symmetry.space_group_name_H-M   'P 1'
#
loop_
_entity.id
_entity.type
_entity.pdbx_description
1 polymer ?
#
loop_
_entity_poly.entity_id
_entity_poly.type
_entity_poly.pdbx_seq_one_letter_code
_entity_poly.pdbx_strand_id
1 'polypeptide(L)'
;MSTETESGIDRAHLRGVTVTAIAALFGVAAAVGSSVMTAGADPTVAANSQRALEVVLLAILVQPLLLKVVGLLKDDFGVKDFLFIAFMTFSMWFVSWGVLLSTGAEIAF
;
A
#
# COMPACT_ATOMS: atom_id res chain seq x y z
N MET A 1 26.20 7.27 -28.82
CA MET A 1 25.91 7.10 -27.37
C MET A 1 24.98 8.22 -26.90
N SER A 2 23.76 8.29 -27.47
CA SER A 2 22.75 9.31 -27.11
C SER A 2 21.34 8.72 -27.02
N THR A 3 21.00 7.73 -27.84
CA THR A 3 19.68 7.08 -27.82
C THR A 3 19.48 6.13 -26.62
N GLU A 4 20.56 5.58 -26.04
CA GLU A 4 20.44 4.69 -24.87
C GLU A 4 20.16 5.45 -23.57
N THR A 5 20.68 6.67 -23.41
CA THR A 5 20.50 7.51 -22.21
C THR A 5 19.05 7.98 -22.06
N GLU A 6 18.39 8.33 -23.16
CA GLU A 6 16.96 8.72 -23.18
C GLU A 6 16.08 7.55 -22.70
N SER A 7 16.28 6.35 -23.27
CA SER A 7 15.51 5.15 -22.91
C SER A 7 15.69 4.68 -21.46
N GLY A 8 16.86 4.96 -20.86
CA GLY A 8 17.20 4.58 -19.49
C GLY A 8 16.52 5.46 -18.43
N ILE A 9 16.38 6.76 -18.69
CA ILE A 9 15.72 7.72 -17.79
C ILE A 9 14.22 7.43 -17.72
N ASP A 10 13.58 7.18 -18.87
CA ASP A 10 12.14 6.88 -18.93
C ASP A 10 11.80 5.60 -18.17
N ARG A 11 12.62 4.55 -18.30
CA ARG A 11 12.42 3.28 -17.60
C ARG A 11 12.57 3.43 -16.08
N ALA A 12 13.51 4.26 -15.63
CA ALA A 12 13.71 4.51 -14.21
C ALA A 12 12.54 5.30 -13.60
N HIS A 13 12.02 6.30 -14.32
CA HIS A 13 10.87 7.09 -13.90
C HIS A 13 9.60 6.24 -13.86
N LEU A 14 9.32 5.49 -14.92
CA LEU A 14 8.17 4.57 -14.99
C LEU A 14 8.19 3.55 -13.86
N ARG A 15 9.36 2.96 -13.54
CA ARG A 15 9.48 2.03 -12.41
C ARG A 15 9.13 2.70 -11.08
N GLY A 16 9.59 3.94 -10.85
CA GLY A 16 9.27 4.69 -9.64
C GLY A 16 7.77 5.00 -9.51
N VAL A 17 7.14 5.41 -10.61
CA VAL A 17 5.68 5.65 -10.67
C VAL A 17 4.91 4.34 -10.42
N THR A 18 5.30 3.23 -11.06
CA THR A 18 4.64 1.93 -10.87
C THR A 18 4.75 1.43 -9.44
N VAL A 19 5.92 1.51 -8.80
CA VAL A 19 6.09 1.11 -7.39
C VAL A 19 5.20 1.95 -6.48
N THR A 20 5.15 3.26 -6.72
CA THR A 20 4.32 4.17 -5.92
C THR A 20 2.83 3.89 -6.10
N ALA A 21 2.39 3.66 -7.34
CA ALA A 21 1.01 3.31 -7.66
C ALA A 21 0.59 1.97 -7.04
N ILE A 22 1.45 0.95 -7.09
CA ILE A 22 1.19 -0.35 -6.46
C ILE A 22 1.08 -0.20 -4.94
N ALA A 23 2.00 0.52 -4.31
CA ALA A 23 1.96 0.77 -2.86
C ALA A 23 0.67 1.48 -2.44
N ALA A 24 0.24 2.49 -3.22
CA ALA A 24 -1.02 3.19 -3.00
C ALA A 24 -2.23 2.26 -3.14
N LEU A 25 -2.30 1.47 -4.22
CA LEU A 25 -3.39 0.51 -4.44
C LEU A 25 -3.46 -0.55 -3.34
N PHE A 26 -2.32 -1.04 -2.86
CA PHE A 26 -2.27 -1.96 -1.71
C PHE A 26 -2.79 -1.29 -0.44
N GLY A 27 -2.48 -0.02 -0.20
CA GLY A 27 -3.03 0.73 0.94
C GLY A 27 -4.56 0.83 0.89
N VAL A 28 -5.13 1.10 -0.29
CA VAL A 28 -6.60 1.12 -0.48
C VAL A 28 -7.20 -0.27 -0.27
N ALA A 29 -6.59 -1.32 -0.85
CA ALA A 29 -7.05 -2.70 -0.67
C ALA A 29 -6.99 -3.14 0.81
N ALA A 30 -5.95 -2.72 1.54
CA ALA A 30 -5.85 -2.96 2.97
C ALA A 30 -6.96 -2.23 3.75
N ALA A 31 -7.36 -1.02 3.35
CA ALA A 31 -8.42 -0.27 4.03
C ALA A 31 -9.78 -0.96 3.85
N VAL A 32 -10.05 -1.48 2.64
CA VAL A 32 -11.20 -2.34 2.34
C VAL A 32 -11.12 -3.64 3.15
N GLY A 33 -9.94 -4.26 3.27
CA GLY A 33 -9.76 -5.45 4.11
C GLY A 33 -10.05 -5.18 5.60
N SER A 34 -9.59 -4.02 6.11
CA SER A 34 -9.89 -3.58 7.48
C SER A 34 -11.39 -3.35 7.67
N SER A 35 -12.08 -2.76 6.68
CA SER A 35 -13.53 -2.53 6.74
C SER A 35 -14.34 -3.81 6.85
N VAL A 36 -13.95 -4.83 6.09
CA VAL A 36 -14.60 -6.15 6.14
C VAL A 36 -14.33 -6.81 7.50
N MET A 37 -13.10 -6.73 8.02
CA MET A 37 -12.77 -7.35 9.31
C MET A 37 -13.40 -6.67 10.53
N THR A 38 -13.79 -5.40 10.42
CA THR A 38 -14.47 -4.66 11.48
C THR A 38 -15.95 -4.39 11.16
N ALA A 39 -16.52 -5.07 10.15
CA ALA A 39 -17.92 -4.90 9.77
C ALA A 39 -18.84 -5.17 10.97
N GLY A 40 -19.80 -4.27 11.21
CA GLY A 40 -20.75 -4.34 12.32
C GLY A 40 -20.22 -3.90 13.70
N ALA A 41 -18.96 -3.49 13.80
CA ALA A 41 -18.43 -2.85 15.01
C ALA A 41 -18.71 -1.34 14.99
N ASP A 42 -18.96 -0.75 16.17
CA ASP A 42 -19.06 0.71 16.29
C ASP A 42 -17.77 1.38 15.76
N PRO A 43 -17.85 2.47 14.97
CA PRO A 43 -16.68 3.12 14.39
C PRO A 43 -15.61 3.50 15.42
N THR A 44 -15.99 3.83 16.65
CA THR A 44 -15.05 4.17 17.73
C THR A 44 -14.28 2.95 18.24
N VAL A 45 -14.91 1.77 18.23
CA VAL A 45 -14.29 0.49 18.59
C VAL A 45 -13.44 -0.04 17.43
N ALA A 46 -13.93 0.09 16.20
CA ALA A 46 -13.22 -0.28 14.98
C ALA A 46 -11.93 0.53 14.81
N ALA A 47 -11.95 1.84 15.10
CA ALA A 47 -10.77 2.71 15.06
C ALA A 47 -9.65 2.29 16.03
N ASN A 48 -10.01 1.72 17.19
CA ASN A 48 -9.06 1.26 18.20
C ASN A 48 -8.70 -0.24 18.05
N SER A 49 -9.20 -0.90 17.01
CA SER A 49 -9.03 -2.35 16.85
C SER A 49 -7.65 -2.70 16.29
N GLN A 50 -6.89 -3.51 17.03
CA GLN A 50 -5.59 -4.03 16.60
C GLN A 50 -5.67 -4.86 15.31
N ARG A 51 -6.84 -5.44 15.00
CA ARG A 51 -7.09 -6.18 13.75
C ARG A 51 -6.83 -5.33 12.50
N ALA A 52 -7.17 -4.04 12.53
CA ALA A 52 -6.94 -3.15 11.40
C ALA A 52 -5.44 -2.91 11.17
N LEU A 53 -4.66 -2.85 12.25
CA LEU A 53 -3.19 -2.75 12.20
C LEU A 53 -2.54 -4.03 11.64
N GLU A 54 -3.09 -5.20 11.97
CA GLU A 54 -2.60 -6.48 11.44
C GLU A 54 -2.78 -6.57 9.92
N VAL A 55 -3.89 -6.07 9.38
CA VAL A 55 -4.16 -6.04 7.93
C VAL A 55 -3.15 -5.16 7.19
N VAL A 56 -2.89 -3.95 7.67
CA VAL A 56 -1.90 -3.06 7.02
C VAL A 56 -0.47 -3.59 7.17
N LEU A 57 -0.13 -4.21 8.31
CA LEU A 57 1.17 -4.86 8.51
C LEU A 57 1.37 -6.00 7.51
N LEU A 58 0.38 -6.88 7.35
CA LEU A 58 0.43 -7.95 6.35
C LEU A 58 0.55 -7.39 4.94
N ALA A 59 -0.21 -6.35 4.59
CA ALA A 59 -0.12 -5.69 3.29
C ALA A 59 1.27 -5.10 3.03
N ILE A 60 1.92 -4.51 4.05
CA ILE A 60 3.29 -3.98 3.95
C ILE A 60 4.31 -5.10 3.77
N LEU A 61 4.16 -6.23 4.46
CA LEU A 61 5.11 -7.35 4.38
C LEU A 61 4.98 -8.16 3.08
N VAL A 62 3.76 -8.29 2.54
CA VAL A 62 3.50 -9.01 1.28
C VAL A 62 4.00 -8.23 0.07
N GLN A 63 3.95 -6.90 0.10
CA GLN A 63 4.40 -6.05 -1.02
C GLN A 63 5.83 -6.27 -1.50
N PRO A 64 6.88 -6.22 -0.64
CA PRO A 64 8.24 -6.46 -1.09
C PRO A 64 8.42 -7.88 -1.64
N LEU A 65 7.69 -8.86 -1.12
CA LEU A 65 7.71 -10.23 -1.68
C LEU A 65 7.11 -10.27 -3.09
N LEU A 66 5.94 -9.66 -3.30
CA LEU A 66 5.30 -9.58 -4.61
C LEU A 66 6.15 -8.81 -5.62
N LEU A 67 6.72 -7.67 -5.22
CA LEU A 67 7.56 -6.86 -6.09
C LEU A 67 8.88 -7.57 -6.46
N LYS A 68 9.43 -8.42 -5.57
CA LYS A 68 10.53 -9.33 -5.92
C LYS A 68 10.10 -10.36 -6.96
N VAL A 69 8.95 -11.01 -6.77
CA VAL A 69 8.44 -12.04 -7.71
C VAL A 69 8.18 -11.47 -9.10
N VAL A 70 7.68 -10.24 -9.19
CA VAL A 70 7.39 -9.56 -10.47
C VAL A 70 8.67 -8.99 -11.13
N GLY A 71 9.83 -9.07 -10.48
CA GLY A 71 11.09 -8.55 -11.02
C GLY A 71 11.17 -7.02 -11.11
N LEU A 72 10.24 -6.32 -10.45
CA LEU A 72 10.22 -4.86 -10.36
C LEU A 72 11.13 -4.34 -9.24
N LEU A 73 11.58 -5.22 -8.35
CA LEU A 73 12.53 -4.89 -7.30
C LEU A 73 13.96 -4.95 -7.83
N LYS A 74 14.73 -3.88 -7.55
CA LYS A 74 16.17 -3.87 -7.81
C LYS A 74 16.85 -4.88 -6.90
N ASP A 75 17.95 -5.46 -7.37
CA ASP A 75 18.80 -6.35 -6.56
C ASP A 75 19.29 -5.66 -5.27
N ASP A 76 19.46 -4.35 -5.32
CA ASP A 76 19.90 -3.51 -4.20
C ASP A 76 18.73 -2.95 -3.37
N PHE A 77 17.71 -3.77 -3.10
CA PHE A 77 16.56 -3.35 -2.30
C PHE A 77 16.98 -3.07 -0.85
N GLY A 78 17.04 -1.80 -0.50
CA GLY A 78 17.52 -1.33 0.79
C GLY A 78 16.41 -1.05 1.81
N VAL A 79 16.83 -0.75 3.03
CA VAL A 79 15.95 -0.33 4.14
C VAL A 79 15.16 0.93 3.78
N LYS A 80 15.75 1.86 3.02
CA LYS A 80 15.09 3.09 2.57
C LYS A 80 13.89 2.80 1.66
N ASP A 81 14.03 1.87 0.73
CA ASP A 81 12.96 1.52 -0.22
C ASP A 81 11.82 0.80 0.49
N PHE A 82 12.15 -0.07 1.45
CA PHE A 82 11.17 -0.69 2.33
C PHE A 82 10.41 0.36 3.16
N LEU A 83 11.12 1.32 3.75
CA LEU A 83 10.50 2.39 4.55
C LEU A 83 9.58 3.27 3.70
N PHE A 84 9.97 3.57 2.46
CA PHE A 84 9.13 4.32 1.52
C PHE A 84 7.83 3.57 1.22
N ILE A 85 7.92 2.29 0.87
CA ILE A 85 6.74 1.46 0.55
C ILE A 85 5.83 1.32 1.77
N ALA A 86 6.43 1.03 2.95
CA ALA A 86 5.71 0.92 4.20
C ALA A 86 4.96 2.22 4.54
N PHE A 87 5.64 3.36 4.44
CA PHE A 87 5.06 4.68 4.68
C PHE A 87 3.92 4.98 3.71
N MET A 88 4.14 4.83 2.41
CA MET A 88 3.12 5.12 1.39
C MET A 88 1.87 4.25 1.55
N THR A 89 2.06 2.95 1.80
CA THR A 89 0.96 2.01 2.06
C THR A 89 0.20 2.40 3.32
N PHE A 90 0.91 2.68 4.40
CA PHE A 90 0.32 3.06 5.68
C PHE A 90 -0.48 4.36 5.57
N SER A 91 0.09 5.40 4.94
CA SER A 91 -0.60 6.68 4.75
C SER A 91 -1.87 6.52 3.93
N MET A 92 -1.82 5.76 2.83
CA MET A 92 -2.98 5.56 1.97
C MET A 92 -4.07 4.72 2.66
N TRP A 93 -3.65 3.69 3.40
CA TRP A 93 -4.55 2.90 4.25
C TRP A 93 -5.22 3.78 5.31
N PHE A 94 -4.45 4.55 6.06
CA PHE A 94 -4.94 5.37 7.17
C PHE A 94 -5.97 6.40 6.70
N VAL A 95 -5.69 7.11 5.60
CA VAL A 95 -6.61 8.11 5.05
C VAL A 95 -7.89 7.44 4.53
N SER A 96 -7.76 6.37 3.74
CA SER A 96 -8.92 5.67 3.17
C SER A 96 -9.81 5.07 4.27
N TRP A 97 -9.18 4.47 5.28
CA TRP A 97 -9.87 3.88 6.43
C TRP A 97 -10.54 4.92 7.30
N GLY A 98 -9.86 6.05 7.58
CA GLY A 98 -10.44 7.18 8.30
C GLY A 98 -11.66 7.76 7.57
N VAL A 99 -11.65 7.84 6.24
CA VAL A 99 -12.81 8.28 5.44
C VAL A 99 -13.96 7.28 5.54
N LEU A 100 -13.70 5.98 5.40
CA LEU A 100 -14.74 4.94 5.53
C LEU A 100 -15.42 4.99 6.90
N LEU A 101 -14.64 5.10 7.98
CA LEU A 101 -15.16 5.21 9.35
C LEU A 101 -15.93 6.51 9.58
N SER A 102 -15.45 7.63 9.02
CA SER A 102 -16.08 8.95 9.20
C SER A 102 -17.38 9.08 8.42
N THR A 103 -17.49 8.41 7.29
CA THR A 103 -18.70 8.41 6.45
C THR A 103 -19.70 7.32 6.84
N GLY A 104 -19.29 6.35 7.67
CA GLY A 104 -20.09 5.16 7.99
C GLY A 104 -20.33 4.28 6.77
N ALA A 105 -19.47 4.38 5.76
CA ALA A 105 -19.62 3.61 4.52
C ALA A 105 -19.32 2.14 4.79
N GLU A 106 -20.37 1.32 4.76
CA GLU A 106 -20.26 -0.13 4.86
C GLU A 106 -20.11 -0.73 3.46
N ILE A 107 -19.14 -1.63 3.31
CA ILE A 107 -18.97 -2.35 2.05
C ILE A 107 -19.90 -3.57 2.08
N ALA A 108 -21.06 -3.42 1.43
CA ALA A 108 -22.03 -4.49 1.30
C ALA A 108 -21.55 -5.54 0.28
N PHE A 109 -21.40 -6.79 0.72
CA PHE A 109 -21.19 -7.96 -0.13
C PHE A 109 -22.28 -8.99 0.15
#